data_AF-A0A024U097-F1
#
_entry.id   AF-A0A024U097-F1
#
_cell.length_a   1.000
_cell.length_b   1.000
_cell.length_c   1.000
_cell.angle_alpha   90.00
_cell.angle_beta   90.00
_cell.angle_gamma   90.00
#
_symmetry.space_group_name_H-M   'P 1'
#
loop_
_entity.id
_entity.type
_entity.pdbx_description
1 polymer ?
#
loop_
_entity_poly.entity_id
_entity_poly.type
_entity_poly.pdbx_seq_one_letter_code
_entity_poly.pdbx_strand_id
1 'polypeptide(L)'
;MNVEHFLAHRDHTPQSFHDRPEVDNRRCKRARPETSLSVWTQVILSSDMMAMIASYQNGIAQDMLPFLVFDPRRLRRRGADMKALLTMDHVHEMLTCWLQAHDVSRLRRLFDRLGYMRFLVAMDAVYYSNISLLDRLHTLFNLATLRGNFLDVAAHTNNLAVLQFLHERGHVGCTTAAMDAAAKHGNLEMVEYLHKRRGEGCTNHGLALATIHCHTAVARYLQDHGLAKYSKNWLATALIRMRSRAPEE
;
A
#
# COMPACT_ATOMS: atom_id res chain seq x y z
N MET A 1 -23.42 -54.85 -73.51
CA MET A 1 -22.12 -54.77 -72.82
C MET A 1 -22.23 -55.59 -71.55
N ASN A 2 -21.76 -56.83 -71.58
CA ASN A 2 -21.27 -57.54 -70.40
C ASN A 2 -20.08 -56.77 -69.84
N VAL A 3 -19.97 -56.60 -68.52
CA VAL A 3 -18.93 -57.22 -67.67
C VAL A 3 -19.44 -57.19 -66.22
N GLU A 4 -19.55 -58.39 -65.64
CA GLU A 4 -19.81 -58.72 -64.23
C GLU A 4 -18.58 -58.44 -63.34
N HIS A 5 -18.74 -58.62 -62.02
CA HIS A 5 -17.76 -59.04 -60.98
C HIS A 5 -17.72 -58.08 -59.77
N PHE A 6 -17.82 -58.50 -58.50
CA PHE A 6 -17.89 -59.84 -57.91
C PHE A 6 -18.38 -59.71 -56.45
N LEU A 7 -19.23 -60.66 -56.03
CA LEU A 7 -19.58 -60.92 -54.64
C LEU A 7 -18.57 -61.90 -54.00
N ALA A 8 -18.55 -61.90 -52.66
CA ALA A 8 -18.19 -63.02 -51.77
C ALA A 8 -16.68 -63.31 -51.61
N HIS A 9 -16.11 -63.72 -50.47
CA HIS A 9 -16.50 -64.58 -49.36
C HIS A 9 -15.66 -64.16 -48.10
N ARG A 10 -16.00 -64.47 -46.84
CA ARG A 10 -16.05 -65.82 -46.27
C ARG A 10 -16.74 -65.85 -44.90
N ASP A 11 -17.62 -66.84 -44.75
CA ASP A 11 -18.02 -67.47 -43.50
C ASP A 11 -16.84 -68.19 -42.82
N HIS A 12 -16.87 -68.28 -41.48
CA HIS A 12 -16.86 -69.55 -40.74
C HIS A 12 -16.86 -69.31 -39.21
N THR A 13 -17.96 -69.67 -38.54
CA THR A 13 -18.02 -70.12 -37.12
C THR A 13 -17.40 -71.54 -37.00
N PRO A 14 -17.22 -72.22 -35.82
CA PRO A 14 -17.67 -71.94 -34.43
C PRO A 14 -16.68 -72.33 -33.28
N GLN A 15 -17.11 -72.12 -32.01
CA GLN A 15 -16.76 -72.86 -30.75
C GLN A 15 -15.27 -72.80 -30.25
N SER A 16 -14.90 -72.73 -28.96
CA SER A 16 -15.56 -72.86 -27.65
C SER A 16 -14.50 -72.67 -26.51
N PHE A 17 -14.95 -72.54 -25.25
CA PHE A 17 -14.24 -72.76 -23.97
C PHE A 17 -13.23 -71.71 -23.43
N HIS A 18 -13.64 -70.92 -22.43
CA HIS A 18 -13.20 -71.00 -21.02
C HIS A 18 -13.35 -69.66 -20.25
N ASP A 19 -14.16 -69.68 -19.19
CA ASP A 19 -13.84 -69.24 -17.82
C ASP A 19 -13.26 -67.83 -17.54
N ARG A 20 -14.11 -66.90 -17.08
CA ARG A 20 -14.18 -66.39 -15.67
C ARG A 20 -14.77 -64.96 -15.56
N PRO A 21 -15.44 -64.64 -14.44
CA PRO A 21 -16.12 -63.36 -14.23
C PRO A 21 -15.16 -62.28 -13.69
N GLU A 22 -15.22 -61.07 -14.27
CA GLU A 22 -14.63 -59.86 -13.69
C GLU A 22 -15.48 -59.39 -12.50
N VAL A 23 -14.87 -59.42 -11.32
CA VAL A 23 -15.42 -58.89 -10.07
C VAL A 23 -15.29 -57.37 -10.09
N ASP A 24 -16.41 -56.66 -10.30
CA ASP A 24 -16.55 -55.19 -10.14
C ASP A 24 -16.34 -54.82 -8.66
N ASN A 25 -15.08 -54.59 -8.30
CA ASN A 25 -14.66 -54.27 -6.94
C ASN A 25 -14.87 -52.76 -6.69
N ARG A 26 -16.14 -52.37 -6.48
CA ARG A 26 -16.50 -51.02 -6.02
C ARG A 26 -15.97 -50.78 -4.60
N ARG A 27 -14.70 -50.40 -4.50
CA ARG A 27 -14.16 -49.74 -3.29
C ARG A 27 -14.80 -48.37 -3.17
N CYS A 28 -15.87 -48.28 -2.38
CA CYS A 28 -16.28 -47.04 -1.74
C CYS A 28 -15.05 -46.46 -1.03
N LYS A 29 -14.47 -45.38 -1.59
CA LYS A 29 -13.49 -44.55 -0.89
C LYS A 29 -14.23 -43.92 0.29
N ARG A 30 -14.13 -44.54 1.48
CA ARG A 30 -14.56 -43.93 2.74
C ARG A 30 -13.96 -42.52 2.80
N ALA A 31 -14.81 -41.53 3.01
CA ALA A 31 -14.39 -40.17 3.36
C ALA A 31 -13.39 -40.26 4.51
N ARG A 32 -12.24 -39.57 4.39
CA ARG A 32 -11.28 -39.49 5.49
C ARG A 32 -11.96 -38.76 6.65
N PRO A 33 -11.99 -39.33 7.88
CA PRO A 33 -12.46 -38.58 9.03
C PRO A 33 -11.56 -37.36 9.23
N GLU A 34 -12.15 -36.22 9.57
CA GLU A 34 -11.43 -35.02 10.00
C GLU A 34 -10.35 -35.45 10.99
N THR A 35 -9.09 -35.30 10.60
CA THR A 35 -7.97 -35.82 11.38
C THR A 35 -7.90 -35.07 12.70
N SER A 36 -8.33 -35.71 13.79
CA SER A 36 -8.07 -35.24 15.14
C SER A 36 -6.56 -35.03 15.28
N LEU A 37 -6.15 -33.79 15.59
CA LEU A 37 -4.75 -33.46 15.88
C LEU A 37 -4.18 -34.47 16.88
N SER A 38 -2.93 -34.91 16.68
CA SER A 38 -2.31 -35.87 17.60
C SER A 38 -2.24 -35.29 19.02
N VAL A 39 -2.22 -36.15 20.04
CA VAL A 39 -2.13 -35.73 21.46
C VAL A 39 -0.94 -34.81 21.68
N TRP A 40 0.22 -35.08 21.05
CA TRP A 40 1.39 -34.23 21.08
C TRP A 40 1.13 -32.84 20.50
N THR A 41 0.43 -32.77 19.38
CA THR A 41 0.07 -31.50 18.74
C THR A 41 -0.90 -30.71 19.61
N GLN A 42 -1.85 -31.37 20.28
CA GLN A 42 -2.77 -30.72 21.22
C GLN A 42 -2.04 -30.18 22.46
N VAL A 43 -1.06 -30.92 23.00
CA VAL A 43 -0.25 -30.47 24.14
C VAL A 43 0.64 -29.29 23.76
N ILE A 44 1.31 -29.32 22.60
CA ILE A 44 2.14 -28.21 22.12
C ILE A 44 1.29 -26.97 21.84
N LEU A 45 0.10 -27.14 21.25
CA LEU A 45 -0.83 -26.05 20.96
C LEU A 45 -1.69 -25.63 22.17
N SER A 46 -1.49 -26.25 23.34
CA SER A 46 -2.19 -25.85 24.56
C SER A 46 -1.83 -24.41 24.95
N SER A 47 -2.77 -23.69 25.58
CA SER A 47 -2.56 -22.30 26.00
C SER A 47 -1.33 -22.14 26.87
N ASP A 48 -1.11 -23.07 27.79
CA ASP A 48 -0.09 -22.99 28.82
C ASP A 48 1.30 -23.21 28.22
N MET A 49 1.42 -24.22 27.34
CA MET A 49 2.68 -24.49 26.65
C MET A 49 3.00 -23.39 25.64
N MET A 50 2.02 -22.88 24.90
CA MET A 50 2.23 -21.76 23.98
C MET A 50 2.59 -20.46 24.69
N ALA A 51 2.02 -20.20 25.88
CA ALA A 51 2.38 -19.06 26.71
C ALA A 51 3.84 -19.17 27.20
N MET A 52 4.26 -20.37 27.61
CA MET A 52 5.65 -20.62 28.03
C MET A 52 6.64 -20.56 26.86
N ILE A 53 6.30 -21.10 25.69
CA ILE A 53 7.14 -20.96 24.50
C ILE A 53 7.27 -19.48 24.12
N ALA A 54 6.18 -18.73 24.13
CA ALA A 54 6.18 -17.31 23.82
C ALA A 54 6.91 -16.43 24.85
N SER A 55 7.06 -16.89 26.10
CA SER A 55 7.83 -16.17 27.12
C SER A 55 9.34 -16.28 26.90
N TYR A 56 9.81 -17.36 26.27
CA TYR A 56 11.23 -17.57 25.97
C TYR A 56 11.59 -17.26 24.50
N GLN A 57 10.64 -17.34 23.58
CA GLN A 57 10.84 -17.11 22.16
C GLN A 57 9.94 -15.96 21.67
N ASN A 58 10.56 -14.85 21.27
CA ASN A 58 9.87 -13.82 20.49
C ASN A 58 9.66 -14.29 19.05
N GLY A 59 8.69 -15.18 18.85
CA GLY A 59 8.30 -15.65 17.53
C GLY A 59 7.59 -14.59 16.70
N ILE A 60 7.69 -14.71 15.37
CA ILE A 60 6.92 -13.91 14.41
C ILE A 60 5.81 -14.80 13.88
N ALA A 61 4.57 -14.31 13.93
CA ALA A 61 3.43 -15.05 13.42
C ALA A 61 3.56 -15.21 11.89
N GLN A 62 3.09 -16.34 11.35
CA GLN A 62 3.28 -16.68 9.94
C GLN A 62 2.70 -15.61 9.00
N ASP A 63 1.57 -15.00 9.38
CA ASP A 63 0.92 -13.89 8.67
C ASP A 63 1.78 -12.62 8.61
N MET A 64 2.80 -12.49 9.47
CA MET A 64 3.67 -11.32 9.55
C MET A 64 4.99 -11.49 8.80
N LEU A 65 5.30 -12.71 8.31
CA LEU A 65 6.53 -12.99 7.58
C LEU A 65 6.70 -12.15 6.30
N PRO A 66 5.65 -11.85 5.51
CA PRO A 66 5.79 -11.01 4.31
C PRO A 66 6.40 -9.64 4.62
N PHE A 67 6.07 -9.05 5.78
CA PHE A 67 6.57 -7.73 6.18
C PHE A 67 8.07 -7.68 6.48
N LEU A 68 8.72 -8.83 6.69
CA LEU A 68 10.16 -8.89 6.96
C LEU A 68 11.02 -8.44 5.78
N VAL A 69 10.46 -8.37 4.58
CA VAL A 69 11.16 -7.80 3.42
C VAL A 69 11.46 -6.30 3.61
N PHE A 70 10.65 -5.60 4.42
CA PHE A 70 10.80 -4.17 4.71
C PHE A 70 11.67 -3.88 5.94
N ASP A 71 12.22 -4.90 6.60
CA ASP A 71 13.07 -4.71 7.77
C ASP A 71 14.32 -3.87 7.41
N PRO A 72 14.45 -2.64 7.95
CA PRO A 72 15.57 -1.75 7.61
C PRO A 72 16.94 -2.38 7.88
N ARG A 73 17.04 -3.25 8.89
CA ARG A 73 18.30 -3.92 9.23
C ARG A 73 18.68 -4.95 8.17
N ARG A 74 17.70 -5.65 7.60
CA ARG A 74 17.91 -6.65 6.54
C ARG A 74 18.24 -5.97 5.22
N LEU A 75 17.52 -4.91 4.88
CA LEU A 75 17.77 -4.13 3.67
C LEU A 75 19.19 -3.55 3.66
N ARG A 76 19.62 -2.95 4.78
CA ARG A 76 20.99 -2.44 4.93
C ARG A 76 22.05 -3.53 4.78
N ARG A 77 21.83 -4.73 5.34
CA ARG A 77 22.78 -5.85 5.23
C ARG A 77 22.88 -6.42 3.81
N ARG A 78 21.80 -6.39 3.04
CA ARG A 78 21.76 -6.92 1.66
C ARG A 78 22.38 -5.97 0.63
N GLY A 79 22.75 -4.74 1.03
CA GLY A 79 23.19 -3.71 0.08
C GLY A 79 22.13 -3.39 -0.97
N ALA A 80 20.85 -3.66 -0.66
CA ALA A 80 19.78 -3.53 -1.61
C ALA A 80 19.42 -2.06 -1.83
N ASP A 81 18.99 -1.71 -3.04
CA ASP A 81 18.42 -0.40 -3.29
C ASP A 81 17.11 -0.27 -2.51
N MET A 82 17.19 0.41 -1.38
CA MET A 82 16.05 0.66 -0.50
C MET A 82 14.91 1.33 -1.25
N LYS A 83 15.20 2.19 -2.23
CA LYS A 83 14.20 2.98 -2.93
C LYS A 83 13.35 2.12 -3.88
N ALA A 84 13.97 1.15 -4.53
CA ALA A 84 13.27 0.20 -5.41
C ALA A 84 12.46 -0.84 -4.63
N LEU A 85 12.91 -1.24 -3.43
CA LEU A 85 12.23 -2.27 -2.62
C LEU A 85 11.11 -1.71 -1.73
N LEU A 86 11.25 -0.46 -1.26
CA LEU A 86 10.28 0.23 -0.42
C LEU A 86 9.45 1.24 -1.23
N THR A 87 8.97 0.84 -2.40
CA THR A 87 7.93 1.63 -3.09
C THR A 87 6.65 1.58 -2.27
N MET A 88 5.95 2.72 -2.19
CA MET A 88 4.67 2.76 -1.47
C MET A 88 3.65 1.81 -2.10
N ASP A 89 3.69 1.60 -3.43
CA ASP A 89 2.83 0.64 -4.13
C ASP A 89 3.00 -0.80 -3.63
N HIS A 90 4.25 -1.25 -3.42
CA HIS A 90 4.50 -2.61 -2.93
C HIS A 90 4.05 -2.78 -1.47
N VAL A 91 4.31 -1.77 -0.63
CA VAL A 91 3.83 -1.75 0.75
C VAL A 91 2.29 -1.78 0.76
N HIS A 92 1.66 -0.99 -0.10
CA HIS A 92 0.20 -0.87 -0.21
C HIS A 92 -0.49 -2.15 -0.63
N GLU A 93 0.00 -2.80 -1.69
CA GLU A 93 -0.60 -4.02 -2.22
C GLU A 93 -0.58 -5.12 -1.17
N MET A 94 0.57 -5.32 -0.52
CA MET A 94 0.70 -6.33 0.52
C MET A 94 -0.09 -5.97 1.78
N LEU A 95 -0.09 -4.70 2.22
CA LEU A 95 -0.92 -4.26 3.35
C LEU A 95 -2.41 -4.44 3.08
N THR A 96 -2.86 -4.13 1.88
CA THR A 96 -4.26 -4.26 1.47
C THR A 96 -4.68 -5.73 1.47
N CYS A 97 -3.91 -6.61 0.82
CA CYS A 97 -4.15 -8.05 0.84
C CYS A 97 -4.16 -8.61 2.28
N TRP A 98 -3.23 -8.15 3.12
CA TRP A 98 -3.13 -8.60 4.51
C TRP A 98 -4.31 -8.09 5.36
N LEU A 99 -4.73 -6.84 5.19
CA LEU A 99 -5.87 -6.26 5.91
C LEU A 99 -7.22 -6.81 5.44
N GLN A 100 -7.31 -7.31 4.20
CA GLN A 100 -8.47 -8.04 3.71
C GLN A 100 -8.55 -9.44 4.33
N ALA A 101 -7.41 -10.12 4.48
CA ALA A 101 -7.35 -11.42 5.13
C ALA A 101 -7.45 -11.33 6.67
N HIS A 102 -7.04 -10.20 7.24
CA HIS A 102 -6.96 -9.98 8.68
C HIS A 102 -7.49 -8.60 9.06
N ASP A 103 -8.47 -8.54 9.96
CA ASP A 103 -9.03 -7.26 10.42
C ASP A 103 -7.97 -6.29 10.96
N VAL A 104 -8.31 -5.00 10.94
CA VAL A 104 -7.48 -3.90 11.46
C VAL A 104 -7.06 -4.12 12.93
N SER A 105 -7.82 -4.91 13.70
CA SER A 105 -7.47 -5.30 15.08
C SER A 105 -6.12 -6.03 15.17
N ARG A 106 -5.71 -6.72 14.09
CA ARG A 106 -4.43 -7.44 13.99
C ARG A 106 -3.22 -6.49 13.94
N LEU A 107 -3.41 -5.23 13.55
CA LEU A 107 -2.35 -4.22 13.50
C LEU A 107 -1.66 -4.02 14.85
N ARG A 108 -2.39 -4.13 15.97
CA ARG A 108 -1.77 -4.02 17.30
C ARG A 108 -0.68 -5.06 17.49
N ARG A 109 -0.97 -6.32 17.16
CA ARG A 109 0.02 -7.42 17.24
C ARG A 109 1.15 -7.22 16.24
N LEU A 110 0.85 -6.72 15.03
CA LEU A 110 1.86 -6.39 14.03
C LEU A 110 2.85 -5.36 14.58
N PHE A 111 2.37 -4.31 15.21
CA PHE A 111 3.22 -3.24 15.76
C PHE A 111 4.00 -3.66 17.00
N ASP A 112 3.42 -4.53 17.84
CA ASP A 112 4.11 -5.08 19.02
C ASP A 112 5.30 -5.96 18.61
N ARG A 113 5.19 -6.68 17.48
CA ARG A 113 6.24 -7.56 16.97
C ARG A 113 7.20 -6.86 15.99
N LEU A 114 6.67 -6.01 15.12
CA LEU A 114 7.39 -5.31 14.04
C LEU A 114 7.18 -3.79 14.18
N GLY A 115 7.82 -3.18 15.17
CA GLY A 115 7.62 -1.76 15.49
C GLY A 115 7.86 -0.78 14.34
N TYR A 116 8.73 -1.11 13.38
CA TYR A 116 8.98 -0.29 12.18
C TYR A 116 7.75 -0.19 11.26
N MET A 117 6.84 -1.16 11.32
CA MET A 117 5.62 -1.15 10.53
C MET A 117 4.67 -0.02 10.92
N ARG A 118 4.75 0.52 12.15
CA ARG A 118 3.93 1.70 12.55
C ARG A 118 4.11 2.86 11.57
N PHE A 119 5.37 3.13 11.22
CA PHE A 119 5.72 4.20 10.29
C PHE A 119 5.25 3.87 8.87
N LEU A 120 5.51 2.65 8.38
CA LEU A 120 5.16 2.24 7.01
C LEU A 120 3.64 2.23 6.78
N VAL A 121 2.87 1.69 7.73
CA VAL A 121 1.40 1.67 7.64
C VAL A 121 0.82 3.08 7.73
N ALA A 122 1.38 3.94 8.59
CA ALA A 122 0.96 5.35 8.64
C ALA A 122 1.30 6.07 7.32
N MET A 123 2.48 5.83 6.75
CA MET A 123 2.90 6.46 5.49
C MET A 123 2.01 6.01 4.34
N ASP A 124 1.71 4.72 4.25
CA ASP A 124 0.77 4.15 3.29
C ASP A 124 -0.61 4.82 3.40
N ALA A 125 -1.15 4.90 4.62
CA ALA A 125 -2.45 5.50 4.86
C ALA A 125 -2.50 7.00 4.49
N VAL A 126 -1.41 7.74 4.69
CA VAL A 126 -1.31 9.15 4.24
C VAL A 126 -1.20 9.21 2.72
N TYR A 127 -0.35 8.39 2.11
CA TYR A 127 -0.08 8.42 0.68
C TYR A 127 -1.33 8.07 -0.16
N TYR A 128 -2.06 7.02 0.23
CA TYR A 128 -3.32 6.63 -0.43
C TYR A 128 -4.56 7.28 0.18
N SER A 129 -4.37 8.29 1.05
CA SER A 129 -5.46 9.10 1.59
C SER A 129 -6.54 8.32 2.36
N ASN A 130 -6.15 7.26 3.05
CA ASN A 130 -7.06 6.43 3.83
C ASN A 130 -7.29 7.01 5.24
N ILE A 131 -8.20 7.99 5.33
CA ILE A 131 -8.53 8.68 6.58
C ILE A 131 -9.08 7.72 7.64
N SER A 132 -9.90 6.73 7.23
CA SER A 132 -10.46 5.72 8.14
C SER A 132 -9.37 4.88 8.80
N LEU A 133 -8.33 4.51 8.05
CA LEU A 133 -7.17 3.82 8.60
C LEU A 133 -6.36 4.76 9.50
N LEU A 134 -6.13 6.02 9.10
CA LEU A 134 -5.43 7.00 9.94
C LEU A 134 -6.11 7.24 11.28
N ASP A 135 -7.45 7.30 11.31
CA ASP A 135 -8.19 7.43 12.56
C ASP A 135 -8.01 6.22 13.48
N ARG A 136 -8.08 5.01 12.91
CA ARG A 136 -7.77 3.78 13.66
C ARG A 136 -6.32 3.73 14.12
N LEU A 137 -5.36 4.17 13.31
CA LEU A 137 -3.96 4.22 13.72
C LEU A 137 -3.77 5.21 14.88
N HIS A 138 -4.40 6.38 14.85
CA HIS A 138 -4.34 7.36 15.92
C HIS A 138 -4.89 6.82 17.25
N THR A 139 -5.98 6.05 17.21
CA THR A 139 -6.54 5.40 18.41
C THR A 139 -5.64 4.27 18.93
N LEU A 140 -4.91 3.57 18.05
CA LEU A 140 -3.94 2.54 18.45
C LEU A 140 -2.64 3.12 19.02
N PHE A 141 -2.17 4.23 18.44
CA PHE A 141 -1.00 4.96 18.89
C PHE A 141 -1.11 6.42 18.46
N ASN A 142 -0.66 7.35 19.30
CA ASN A 142 -0.73 8.77 18.97
C ASN A 142 0.18 9.09 17.76
N LEU A 143 -0.42 9.39 16.60
CA LEU A 143 0.29 9.74 15.36
C LEU A 143 1.28 10.89 15.52
N ALA A 144 1.04 11.84 16.44
CA ALA A 144 1.97 12.95 16.71
C ALA A 144 3.33 12.49 17.27
N THR A 145 3.41 11.25 17.79
CA THR A 145 4.67 10.67 18.28
C THR A 145 5.57 10.14 17.16
N LEU A 146 5.01 9.90 15.98
CA LEU A 146 5.80 9.47 14.84
C LEU A 146 6.60 10.64 14.29
N ARG A 147 7.90 10.42 14.09
CA ARG A 147 8.75 11.37 13.37
C ARG A 147 8.71 11.04 11.88
N GLY A 148 8.31 11.99 11.07
CA GLY A 148 8.23 11.87 9.61
C GLY A 148 7.57 13.10 9.00
N ASN A 149 7.70 13.31 7.71
CA ASN A 149 7.13 14.47 7.04
C ASN A 149 5.73 14.18 6.47
N PHE A 150 4.83 13.65 7.31
CA PHE A 150 3.51 13.21 6.86
C PHE A 150 2.67 14.36 6.26
N LEU A 151 2.84 15.60 6.75
CA LEU A 151 2.16 16.76 6.16
C LEU A 151 2.69 17.10 4.77
N ASP A 152 3.99 16.94 4.53
CA ASP A 152 4.58 17.11 3.20
C ASP A 152 4.05 16.06 2.23
N VAL A 153 3.89 14.80 2.68
CA VAL A 153 3.33 13.72 1.86
C VAL A 153 1.85 13.95 1.56
N ALA A 154 1.07 14.42 2.54
CA ALA A 154 -0.33 14.79 2.32
C ALA A 154 -0.46 15.94 1.30
N ALA A 155 0.43 16.94 1.37
CA ALA A 155 0.47 18.01 0.38
C ALA A 155 0.94 17.51 -1.01
N HIS A 156 1.88 16.57 -1.04
CA HIS A 156 2.35 15.94 -2.27
C HIS A 156 1.27 15.13 -2.98
N THR A 157 0.38 14.50 -2.23
CA THR A 157 -0.78 13.77 -2.75
C THR A 157 -1.99 14.69 -3.01
N ASN A 158 -1.79 16.01 -2.84
CA ASN A 158 -2.81 17.04 -3.00
C ASN A 158 -4.07 16.82 -2.15
N ASN A 159 -3.94 16.19 -0.98
CA ASN A 159 -5.07 15.89 -0.11
C ASN A 159 -5.13 16.83 1.10
N LEU A 160 -5.97 17.88 0.99
CA LEU A 160 -6.17 18.84 2.07
C LEU A 160 -6.83 18.23 3.31
N ALA A 161 -7.76 17.28 3.14
CA ALA A 161 -8.46 16.66 4.27
C ALA A 161 -7.52 15.84 5.16
N VAL A 162 -6.62 15.06 4.56
CA VAL A 162 -5.59 14.30 5.31
C VAL A 162 -4.61 15.25 5.98
N LEU A 163 -4.21 16.33 5.31
CA LEU A 163 -3.32 17.35 5.86
C LEU A 163 -3.94 18.02 7.09
N GLN A 164 -5.21 18.43 6.99
CA GLN A 164 -5.98 19.00 8.11
C GLN A 164 -6.08 18.02 9.27
N PHE A 165 -6.46 16.78 8.98
CA PHE A 165 -6.57 15.71 9.99
C PHE A 165 -5.27 15.52 10.77
N LEU A 166 -4.13 15.42 10.09
CA LEU A 166 -2.82 15.26 10.72
C LEU A 166 -2.42 16.50 11.53
N HIS A 167 -2.67 17.69 11.00
CA HIS A 167 -2.34 18.95 11.66
C HIS A 167 -3.14 19.15 12.95
N GLU A 168 -4.45 18.92 12.92
CA GLU A 168 -5.35 19.04 14.07
C GLU A 168 -5.03 18.03 15.17
N ARG A 169 -4.48 16.87 14.79
CA ARG A 169 -3.97 15.84 15.72
C ARG A 169 -2.56 16.15 16.24
N GLY A 170 -2.00 17.34 15.95
CA GLY A 170 -0.76 17.83 16.52
C GLY A 170 0.51 17.35 15.80
N HIS A 171 0.41 16.86 14.56
CA HIS A 171 1.58 16.40 13.83
C HIS A 171 2.51 17.57 13.46
N VAL A 172 3.81 17.40 13.74
CA VAL A 172 4.80 18.50 13.63
C VAL A 172 5.59 18.48 12.32
N GLY A 173 5.68 17.32 11.64
CA GLY A 173 6.49 17.14 10.43
C GLY A 173 5.92 17.81 9.17
N CYS A 174 6.02 19.14 9.14
CA CYS A 174 5.78 20.00 7.98
C CYS A 174 7.08 20.71 7.62
N THR A 175 7.36 20.84 6.35
CA THR A 175 8.49 21.63 5.84
C THR A 175 8.01 22.55 4.72
N THR A 176 8.93 23.34 4.15
CA THR A 176 8.63 24.14 2.95
C THR A 176 8.18 23.27 1.76
N ALA A 177 8.50 21.97 1.76
CA ALA A 177 8.07 21.04 0.73
C ALA A 177 6.55 20.89 0.66
N ALA A 178 5.84 21.00 1.79
CA ALA A 178 4.37 20.99 1.78
C ALA A 178 3.80 22.16 0.97
N MET A 179 4.29 23.37 1.22
CA MET A 179 3.85 24.57 0.49
C MET A 179 4.25 24.51 -0.99
N ASP A 180 5.47 24.04 -1.28
CA ASP A 180 5.94 23.87 -2.67
C ASP A 180 5.07 22.84 -3.42
N ALA A 181 4.69 21.75 -2.77
CA ALA A 181 3.78 20.75 -3.34
C ALA A 181 2.38 21.31 -3.55
N ALA A 182 1.82 22.04 -2.58
CA ALA A 182 0.54 22.72 -2.74
C ALA A 182 0.56 23.70 -3.93
N ALA A 183 1.66 24.44 -4.08
CA ALA A 183 1.88 25.38 -5.17
C ALA A 183 2.01 24.68 -6.54
N LYS A 184 2.70 23.54 -6.58
CA LYS A 184 2.79 22.70 -7.78
C LYS A 184 1.42 22.22 -8.26
N HIS A 185 0.53 21.86 -7.35
CA HIS A 185 -0.82 21.39 -7.68
C HIS A 185 -1.82 22.53 -7.94
N GLY A 186 -1.43 23.78 -7.71
CA GLY A 186 -2.34 24.92 -7.84
C GLY A 186 -3.43 24.96 -6.77
N ASN A 187 -3.24 24.24 -5.66
CA ASN A 187 -4.22 24.13 -4.59
C ASN A 187 -4.13 25.35 -3.67
N LEU A 188 -4.85 26.42 -4.05
CA LEU A 188 -4.87 27.67 -3.31
C LEU A 188 -5.38 27.48 -1.88
N GLU A 189 -6.42 26.67 -1.67
CA GLU A 189 -6.97 26.41 -0.33
C GLU A 189 -5.93 25.78 0.60
N MET A 190 -5.15 24.84 0.09
CA MET A 190 -4.06 24.22 0.86
C MET A 190 -2.93 25.21 1.15
N VAL A 191 -2.57 26.06 0.18
CA VAL A 191 -1.58 27.14 0.38
C VAL A 191 -2.05 28.11 1.46
N GLU A 192 -3.30 28.54 1.42
CA GLU A 192 -3.89 29.39 2.45
C GLU A 192 -3.91 28.73 3.82
N TYR A 193 -4.33 27.46 3.88
CA TYR A 193 -4.38 26.69 5.12
C TYR A 193 -3.00 26.59 5.76
N LEU A 194 -2.00 26.20 4.98
CA LEU A 194 -0.61 26.12 5.43
C LEU A 194 -0.11 27.50 5.86
N HIS A 195 -0.33 28.56 5.06
CA HIS A 195 0.15 29.89 5.40
C HIS A 195 -0.45 30.42 6.73
N LYS A 196 -1.74 30.17 6.98
CA LYS A 196 -2.42 30.65 8.20
C LYS A 196 -2.01 29.90 9.46
N ARG A 197 -1.52 28.65 9.35
CA ARG A 197 -1.27 27.77 10.51
C ARG A 197 0.18 27.32 10.69
N ARG A 198 1.04 27.65 9.73
CA ARG A 198 2.43 27.21 9.64
C ARG A 198 3.29 28.39 9.17
N GLY A 199 4.55 28.41 9.62
CA GLY A 199 5.48 29.54 9.43
C GLY A 199 6.65 29.23 8.48
N GLU A 200 6.71 28.01 7.97
CA GLU A 200 7.81 27.48 7.15
C GLU A 200 7.89 28.22 5.81
N GLY A 201 6.72 28.56 5.23
CA GLY A 201 6.61 29.30 3.97
C GLY A 201 6.88 28.44 2.73
N CYS A 202 7.11 29.12 1.60
CA CYS A 202 7.37 28.50 0.30
C CYS A 202 8.85 28.68 -0.08
N THR A 203 9.43 27.73 -0.79
CA THR A 203 10.69 28.01 -1.50
C THR A 203 10.40 28.62 -2.87
N ASN A 204 11.46 29.04 -3.55
CA ASN A 204 11.36 29.58 -4.91
C ASN A 204 10.99 28.51 -5.91
N HIS A 205 11.20 27.24 -5.53
CA HIS A 205 10.73 26.11 -6.31
C HIS A 205 9.21 26.07 -6.36
N GLY A 206 8.52 26.27 -5.23
CA GLY A 206 7.05 26.30 -5.21
C GLY A 206 6.46 27.40 -6.09
N LEU A 207 6.98 28.63 -6.01
CA LEU A 207 6.54 29.71 -6.89
C LEU A 207 6.85 29.44 -8.36
N ALA A 208 8.03 28.85 -8.64
CA ALA A 208 8.39 28.47 -9.99
C ALA A 208 7.43 27.41 -10.56
N LEU A 209 7.13 26.38 -9.77
CA LEU A 209 6.20 25.31 -10.14
C LEU A 209 4.79 25.85 -10.36
N ALA A 210 4.28 26.73 -9.49
CA ALA A 210 2.99 27.38 -9.69
C ALA A 210 2.95 28.16 -11.02
N THR A 211 4.04 28.85 -11.37
CA THR A 211 4.13 29.62 -12.61
C THR A 211 4.25 28.72 -13.85
N ILE A 212 5.07 27.66 -13.78
CA ILE A 212 5.27 26.69 -14.88
C ILE A 212 3.96 25.95 -15.20
N HIS A 213 3.18 25.58 -14.18
CA HIS A 213 1.89 24.91 -14.33
C HIS A 213 0.71 25.88 -14.50
N CYS A 214 1.01 27.17 -14.68
CA CYS A 214 0.05 28.23 -14.92
C CYS A 214 -0.97 28.49 -13.79
N HIS A 215 -0.65 28.17 -12.55
CA HIS A 215 -1.46 28.43 -11.36
C HIS A 215 -1.35 29.90 -10.91
N THR A 216 -1.95 30.80 -11.70
CA THR A 216 -1.93 32.26 -11.48
C THR A 216 -2.38 32.68 -10.09
N ALA A 217 -3.46 32.10 -9.58
CA ALA A 217 -4.02 32.45 -8.28
C ALA A 217 -3.05 32.15 -7.14
N VAL A 218 -2.40 30.99 -7.18
CA VAL A 218 -1.38 30.60 -6.19
C VAL A 218 -0.13 31.46 -6.33
N ALA A 219 0.36 31.69 -7.55
CA ALA A 219 1.54 32.52 -7.77
C ALA A 219 1.35 33.95 -7.25
N ARG A 220 0.16 34.54 -7.48
CA ARG A 220 -0.22 35.85 -6.92
C ARG A 220 -0.26 35.80 -5.40
N TYR A 221 -0.96 34.83 -4.82
CA TYR A 221 -1.05 34.71 -3.36
C TYR A 221 0.33 34.61 -2.69
N LEU A 222 1.23 33.80 -3.23
CA LEU A 222 2.59 33.65 -2.71
C LEU A 222 3.41 34.94 -2.83
N GLN A 223 3.19 35.73 -3.88
CA GLN A 223 3.87 37.00 -4.10
C GLN A 223 3.34 38.10 -3.19
N ASP A 224 2.02 38.23 -3.09
CA ASP A 224 1.33 39.26 -2.30
C ASP A 224 1.68 39.13 -0.80
N HIS A 225 1.87 37.90 -0.32
CA HIS A 225 2.22 37.61 1.07
C HIS A 225 3.74 37.47 1.31
N GLY A 226 4.58 37.70 0.30
CA GLY A 226 6.05 37.63 0.44
C GLY A 226 6.58 36.25 0.83
N LEU A 227 5.86 35.18 0.52
CA LEU A 227 6.18 33.81 0.95
C LEU A 227 7.28 33.16 0.12
N ALA A 228 7.49 33.63 -1.11
CA ALA A 228 8.61 33.20 -1.95
C ALA A 228 9.82 34.09 -1.69
N LYS A 229 10.89 33.52 -1.14
CA LYS A 229 12.12 34.24 -0.80
C LYS A 229 12.95 34.70 -2.03
N TYR A 230 12.42 35.09 -3.21
CA TYR A 230 13.27 35.44 -4.38
C TYR A 230 13.12 36.80 -5.06
N SER A 231 14.28 37.17 -5.64
CA SER A 231 14.67 38.36 -6.38
C SER A 231 14.02 38.48 -7.77
N LYS A 232 13.06 39.41 -7.88
CA LYS A 232 12.60 40.30 -8.97
C LYS A 232 12.71 39.97 -10.49
N ASN A 233 13.56 39.08 -11.03
CA ASN A 233 13.93 39.20 -12.45
C ASN A 233 13.31 38.22 -13.48
N TRP A 234 12.90 37.00 -13.12
CA TRP A 234 12.37 36.04 -14.12
C TRP A 234 10.84 35.81 -14.03
N LEU A 235 10.26 36.05 -12.85
CA LEU A 235 8.82 35.86 -12.57
C LEU A 235 7.95 36.95 -13.20
N ALA A 236 8.42 38.20 -13.22
CA ALA A 236 7.73 39.28 -13.94
C ALA A 236 7.56 38.94 -15.42
N THR A 237 8.60 38.39 -16.03
CA THR A 237 8.62 37.96 -17.43
C THR A 237 7.71 36.76 -17.68
N ALA A 238 7.65 35.81 -16.74
CA ALA A 238 6.77 34.66 -16.83
C ALA A 238 5.28 35.04 -16.64
N LEU A 239 4.96 35.94 -15.71
CA LEU A 239 3.61 36.47 -15.51
C LEU A 239 3.11 37.28 -16.72
N ILE A 240 3.98 38.05 -17.38
CA ILE A 240 3.66 38.73 -18.65
C ILE A 240 3.28 37.69 -19.73
N ARG A 241 4.04 36.60 -19.84
CA ARG A 241 3.75 35.51 -20.80
C ARG A 241 2.45 34.75 -20.48
N MET A 242 2.09 34.65 -19.21
CA MET A 242 0.83 34.04 -18.78
C MET A 242 -0.37 34.95 -19.08
N ARG A 243 -0.22 36.28 -18.89
CA ARG A 243 -1.24 37.27 -19.25
C ARG A 243 -1.54 37.30 -20.75
N SER A 244 -0.55 37.01 -21.61
CA SER A 244 -0.72 36.93 -23.06
C SER A 244 -1.27 35.60 -23.58
N ARG A 245 -1.48 34.59 -22.72
CA ARG A 245 -1.98 33.24 -23.11
C ARG A 245 -3.41 32.94 -22.65
N ALA A 246 -4.03 33.79 -21.85
CA ALA A 246 -5.44 33.66 -21.53
C ALA A 246 -6.26 34.12 -22.77
N PRO A 247 -7.15 33.30 -23.33
CA PRO A 247 -8.13 33.80 -24.28
C PRO A 247 -9.03 34.82 -23.57
N GLU A 248 -9.26 35.97 -24.19
CA GLU A 248 -10.35 36.85 -23.79
C GLU A 248 -11.67 36.07 -23.92
N GLU A 249 -12.57 36.30 -22.96
CA GLU A 249 -13.79 35.54 -22.63
C GLU A 249 -14.58 34.92 -23.79
#